data_AF-U6DB87-F1
#
_entry.id   AF-U6DB87-F1
#
_cell.length_a   1.000
_cell.length_b   1.000
_cell.length_c   1.000
_cell.angle_alpha   90.00
_cell.angle_beta   90.00
_cell.angle_gamma   90.00
#
_symmetry.space_group_name_H-M   'P 1'
#
loop_
_entity.id
_entity.type
_entity.pdbx_description
1 polymer ?
#
loop_
_entity_poly.entity_id
_entity_poly.type
_entity_poly.pdbx_seq_one_letter_code
_entity_poly.pdbx_strand_id
1 'polypeptide(L)'
;GIYCLRHSVQCLVVDKESRKCKAIIDQFGQRIISKHFLVEDSYFSENTCSHVQYRQISRSVLITDRSVLKTDSDQQISILTVPGEEPGTFAVRVIELCPSTMTCMKGTYLVHLTCTSSKTARE
;
A
#
# COMPACT_ATOMS: atom_id res chain seq x y z
N GLY A 1 -13.67 10.63 17.50
CA GLY A 1 -13.14 10.96 16.17
C GLY A 1 -14.25 10.89 15.16
N ILE A 2 -14.26 11.76 14.16
CA ILE A 2 -15.25 11.79 13.07
C ILE A 2 -14.55 11.23 11.82
N TYR A 3 -15.25 10.39 11.05
CA TYR A 3 -14.71 9.75 9.85
C TYR A 3 -15.59 10.07 8.64
N CYS A 4 -14.97 10.56 7.57
CA CYS A 4 -15.63 10.92 6.33
C CYS A 4 -14.94 10.22 5.14
N LEU A 5 -15.46 9.07 4.71
CA LEU A 5 -15.00 8.42 3.47
C LEU A 5 -15.60 9.12 2.25
N ARG A 6 -14.91 9.05 1.09
CA ARG A 6 -15.30 9.78 -0.14
C ARG A 6 -15.41 11.30 0.06
N HIS A 7 -14.56 11.83 0.95
CA HIS A 7 -14.51 13.25 1.32
C HIS A 7 -13.08 13.76 1.15
N SER A 8 -12.78 14.30 -0.03
CA SER A 8 -11.45 14.80 -0.36
C SER A 8 -11.22 16.23 0.15
N VAL A 9 -9.94 16.58 0.25
CA VAL A 9 -9.46 17.91 0.66
C VAL A 9 -8.84 18.60 -0.55
N GLN A 10 -9.23 19.85 -0.80
CA GLN A 10 -8.73 20.63 -1.93
C GLN A 10 -7.38 21.28 -1.63
N CYS A 11 -7.23 21.89 -0.45
CA CYS A 11 -5.99 22.60 -0.11
C CYS A 11 -5.78 22.78 1.40
N LEU A 12 -4.52 23.05 1.74
CA LEU A 12 -4.11 23.52 3.06
C LEU A 12 -4.14 25.05 3.10
N VAL A 13 -4.70 25.63 4.16
CA VAL A 13 -4.71 27.08 4.37
C VAL A 13 -3.57 27.47 5.27
N VAL A 14 -2.57 28.14 4.70
CA VAL A 14 -1.37 28.59 5.41
C VAL A 14 -1.46 30.07 5.71
N ASP A 15 -1.22 30.42 6.96
CA ASP A 15 -1.09 31.80 7.40
C ASP A 15 0.25 32.38 6.91
N LYS A 16 0.22 33.52 6.20
CA LYS A 16 1.41 34.08 5.55
C LYS A 16 2.45 34.58 6.56
N GLU A 17 2.02 35.12 7.69
CA GLU A 17 2.89 35.70 8.72
C GLU A 17 3.53 34.61 9.58
N SER A 18 2.72 33.75 10.20
CA SER A 18 3.22 32.69 11.09
C SER A 18 3.74 31.46 10.35
N ARG A 19 3.50 31.35 9.03
CA ARG A 19 3.82 30.19 8.18
C ARG A 19 3.19 28.87 8.65
N LYS A 20 2.19 28.95 9.55
CA LYS A 20 1.48 27.78 10.09
C LYS A 20 0.26 27.45 9.24
N CYS A 21 0.02 26.16 9.01
CA CYS A 21 -1.27 25.69 8.52
C CYS A 21 -2.33 25.94 9.60
N LYS A 22 -3.47 26.53 9.22
CA LYS A 22 -4.57 26.89 10.13
C LYS A 22 -5.84 26.13 9.85
N ALA A 23 -6.05 25.71 8.62
CA ALA A 23 -7.25 25.03 8.19
C ALA A 23 -7.00 24.20 6.93
N ILE A 24 -7.99 23.39 6.57
CA ILE A 24 -8.16 22.83 5.23
C ILE A 24 -9.39 23.43 4.57
N ILE A 25 -9.46 23.38 3.24
CA ILE A 25 -10.69 23.53 2.46
C ILE A 25 -11.04 22.17 1.88
N ASP A 26 -12.25 21.67 2.15
CA ASP A 26 -12.70 20.39 1.61
C ASP A 26 -13.30 20.51 0.20
N GLN A 27 -13.70 19.37 -0.38
CA GLN A 27 -14.30 19.32 -1.71
C GLN A 27 -15.61 20.10 -1.87
N PHE A 28 -16.29 20.46 -0.76
CA PHE A 28 -17.51 21.25 -0.75
C PHE A 28 -17.25 22.74 -0.46
N GLY A 29 -15.98 23.14 -0.35
CA GLY A 29 -15.58 24.51 -0.01
C GLY A 29 -15.68 24.83 1.48
N GLN A 30 -15.93 23.83 2.34
CA GLN A 30 -16.00 24.04 3.78
C GLN A 30 -14.59 24.24 4.35
N ARG A 31 -14.42 25.31 5.12
CA ARG A 31 -13.18 25.58 5.86
C ARG A 31 -13.20 24.90 7.23
N ILE A 32 -12.25 23.99 7.47
CA ILE A 32 -12.15 23.25 8.73
C ILE A 32 -10.83 23.60 9.43
N ILE A 33 -10.92 24.21 10.62
CA ILE A 33 -9.77 24.69 11.39
C ILE A 33 -9.20 23.55 12.24
N SER A 34 -7.87 23.43 12.28
CA SER A 34 -7.15 22.50 13.16
C SER A 34 -5.80 23.07 13.59
N LYS A 35 -5.27 22.57 14.71
CA LYS A 35 -3.91 22.87 15.20
C LYS A 35 -2.84 22.01 14.54
N HIS A 36 -3.20 20.77 14.16
CA HIS A 36 -2.29 19.78 13.59
C HIS A 36 -2.95 19.12 12.37
N PHE A 37 -2.13 18.82 11.37
CA PHE A 37 -2.55 18.21 10.12
C PHE A 37 -1.63 17.01 9.86
N LEU A 38 -2.22 15.82 9.82
CA LEU A 38 -1.52 14.60 9.42
C LEU A 38 -2.04 14.23 8.03
N VAL A 39 -1.13 14.17 7.06
CA VAL A 39 -1.45 13.95 5.65
C VAL A 39 -0.57 12.81 5.17
N GLU A 40 -1.18 11.85 4.48
CA GLU A 40 -0.45 10.76 3.84
C GLU A 40 0.13 11.26 2.50
N ASP A 41 1.31 10.76 2.13
CA ASP A 41 2.13 11.32 1.05
C ASP A 41 1.39 11.43 -0.30
N SER A 42 0.57 10.43 -0.65
CA SER A 42 -0.16 10.41 -1.92
C SER A 42 -1.22 11.52 -2.09
N TYR A 43 -1.55 12.24 -1.00
CA TYR A 43 -2.45 13.39 -1.06
C TYR A 43 -1.73 14.72 -1.35
N PHE A 44 -0.40 14.74 -1.37
CA PHE A 44 0.34 15.93 -1.77
C PHE A 44 0.38 16.08 -3.29
N SER A 45 0.49 17.34 -3.73
CA SER A 45 0.67 17.63 -5.15
C SER A 45 2.08 17.25 -5.62
N GLU A 46 2.23 16.95 -6.92
CA GLU A 46 3.54 16.66 -7.53
C GLU A 46 4.56 17.78 -7.28
N ASN A 47 4.12 19.04 -7.30
CA ASN A 47 4.99 20.19 -7.01
C ASN A 47 5.51 20.19 -5.56
N THR A 48 4.72 19.69 -4.61
CA THR A 48 5.14 19.56 -3.22
C THR A 48 6.18 18.44 -3.07
N CYS A 49 6.03 17.37 -3.82
CA CYS A 49 6.88 16.18 -3.75
C CYS A 49 7.99 16.14 -4.82
N SER A 50 8.25 17.25 -5.53
CA SER A 50 9.14 17.29 -6.70
C SER A 50 10.59 16.85 -6.43
N HIS A 51 11.03 16.95 -5.18
CA HIS A 51 12.38 16.57 -4.74
C HIS A 51 12.43 15.24 -3.99
N VAL A 52 11.30 14.53 -3.89
CA VAL A 52 11.23 13.24 -3.21
C VAL A 52 11.67 12.12 -4.17
N GLN A 53 12.61 11.29 -3.72
CA GLN A 53 13.05 10.11 -4.46
C GLN A 53 12.31 8.88 -3.97
N TYR A 54 11.28 8.47 -4.71
CA TYR A 54 10.48 7.30 -4.37
C TYR A 54 11.16 5.99 -4.75
N ARG A 55 11.07 5.01 -3.84
CA ARG A 55 11.34 3.61 -4.16
C ARG A 55 10.04 2.92 -4.61
N GLN A 56 10.18 1.88 -5.42
CA GLN A 56 9.06 1.12 -5.93
C GLN A 56 9.02 -0.28 -5.28
N ILE A 57 7.81 -0.82 -5.15
CA ILE A 57 7.56 -2.16 -4.62
C ILE A 57 6.86 -2.97 -5.70
N SER A 58 7.47 -4.09 -6.09
CA SER A 58 6.88 -5.03 -7.04
C SER A 58 5.92 -5.94 -6.28
N ARG A 59 4.68 -6.03 -6.76
CA ARG A 59 3.63 -6.86 -6.15
C ARG A 59 2.95 -7.72 -7.22
N SER A 60 2.70 -8.98 -6.88
CA SER A 60 1.83 -9.87 -7.64
C SER A 60 0.82 -10.53 -6.70
N VAL A 61 -0.40 -10.73 -7.20
CA VAL A 61 -1.48 -11.38 -6.48
C VAL A 61 -2.01 -12.49 -7.37
N LEU A 62 -1.92 -13.72 -6.90
CA LEU A 62 -2.32 -14.91 -7.63
C LEU A 62 -3.48 -15.60 -6.90
N ILE A 63 -4.40 -16.14 -7.67
CA ILE A 63 -5.40 -17.10 -7.19
C ILE A 63 -4.95 -18.45 -7.71
N THR A 64 -4.63 -19.38 -6.81
CA THR A 64 -4.22 -20.74 -7.18
C THR A 64 -5.25 -21.75 -6.69
N ASP A 65 -5.35 -22.90 -7.34
CA ASP A 65 -6.25 -24.00 -6.95
C ASP A 65 -5.57 -24.99 -5.97
N ARG A 66 -4.29 -24.78 -5.67
CA ARG A 66 -3.46 -25.68 -4.85
C ARG A 66 -2.38 -24.89 -4.10
N SER A 67 -1.96 -25.44 -2.96
CA SER A 67 -0.81 -24.96 -2.20
C SER A 67 0.51 -25.22 -2.92
N VAL A 68 1.48 -24.33 -2.73
CA VAL A 68 2.87 -24.48 -3.19
C VAL A 68 3.52 -25.76 -2.62
N LEU A 69 3.20 -26.12 -1.36
CA LEU A 69 3.67 -27.35 -0.73
C LEU A 69 2.47 -28.21 -0.32
N LYS A 70 2.28 -29.32 -1.02
CA LYS A 70 1.21 -30.27 -0.68
C LYS A 70 1.49 -30.90 0.69
N THR A 71 0.55 -30.73 1.61
CA THR A 71 0.52 -31.41 2.90
C THR A 71 -0.85 -32.06 3.11
N ASP A 72 -1.02 -32.82 4.19
CA ASP A 72 -2.31 -33.45 4.52
C ASP A 72 -3.38 -32.43 4.95
N SER A 73 -2.97 -31.20 5.29
CA SER A 73 -3.87 -30.12 5.70
C SER A 73 -3.88 -29.00 4.67
N ASP A 74 -5.07 -28.67 4.16
CA ASP A 74 -5.28 -27.58 3.22
C ASP A 74 -5.43 -26.20 3.90
N GLN A 75 -5.46 -26.16 5.24
CA GLN A 75 -5.65 -24.95 6.06
C GLN A 75 -4.33 -24.44 6.65
N GLN A 76 -3.35 -24.17 5.79
CA GLN A 76 -2.06 -23.62 6.21
C GLN A 76 -1.87 -22.19 5.68
N ILE A 77 -1.14 -21.39 6.46
CA ILE A 77 -0.63 -20.08 6.06
C ILE A 77 0.88 -20.22 6.00
N SER A 78 1.46 -19.94 4.84
CA SER A 78 2.88 -20.21 4.59
C SER A 78 3.58 -18.95 4.09
N ILE A 79 4.84 -18.80 4.52
CA ILE A 79 5.76 -17.80 4.00
C ILE A 79 6.94 -18.52 3.35
N LEU A 80 7.16 -18.25 2.07
CA LEU A 80 8.29 -18.72 1.30
C LEU A 80 9.16 -17.52 0.93
N THR A 81 10.48 -17.66 1.11
CA THR A 81 11.46 -16.67 0.66
C THR A 81 12.21 -17.25 -0.53
N VAL A 82 12.18 -16.55 -1.65
CA VAL A 82 12.95 -16.88 -2.86
C VAL A 82 14.10 -15.88 -2.96
N PRO A 83 15.35 -16.29 -2.73
CA PRO A 83 16.52 -15.41 -2.89
C PRO A 83 16.63 -14.87 -4.32
N GLY A 84 17.24 -13.70 -4.47
CA GLY A 84 17.57 -13.17 -5.81
C GLY A 84 18.67 -14.00 -6.47
N GLU A 85 18.47 -14.40 -7.73
CA GLU A 85 19.43 -15.22 -8.48
C GLU A 85 20.53 -14.38 -9.14
N GLU A 86 20.20 -13.16 -9.58
CA GLU A 86 21.14 -12.27 -10.28
C GLU A 86 21.61 -11.11 -9.37
N PRO A 87 22.86 -10.61 -9.55
CA PRO A 87 23.32 -9.41 -8.88
C PRO A 87 22.38 -8.22 -9.15
N GLY A 88 21.96 -7.54 -8.08
CA GLY A 88 21.02 -6.41 -8.19
C GLY A 88 19.53 -6.80 -8.16
N THR A 89 19.21 -8.08 -7.99
CA THR A 89 17.85 -8.55 -7.68
C THR A 89 17.63 -8.66 -6.18
N PHE A 90 16.39 -8.45 -5.75
CA PHE A 90 16.00 -8.53 -4.35
C PHE A 90 15.29 -9.85 -4.06
N ALA A 91 15.45 -10.37 -2.83
CA ALA A 91 14.71 -11.54 -2.40
C ALA A 91 13.19 -11.29 -2.48
N VAL A 92 12.48 -12.25 -3.04
CA VAL A 92 11.02 -12.23 -3.18
C VAL A 92 10.39 -12.95 -2.00
N ARG A 93 9.44 -12.27 -1.36
CA ARG A 93 8.59 -12.87 -0.33
C ARG A 93 7.31 -13.35 -0.96
N VAL A 94 6.98 -14.62 -0.74
CA VAL A 94 5.73 -15.27 -1.17
C VAL A 94 4.93 -15.61 0.08
N ILE A 95 3.72 -15.07 0.20
CA ILE A 95 2.79 -15.36 1.29
C ILE A 95 1.59 -16.08 0.69
N GLU A 96 1.34 -17.31 1.12
CA GLU A 96 0.18 -18.11 0.71
C GLU A 96 -0.85 -18.09 1.83
N LEU A 97 -2.07 -17.68 1.48
CA LEU A 97 -3.21 -17.61 2.38
C LEU A 97 -4.28 -18.62 1.95
N CYS A 98 -4.63 -19.54 2.85
CA CYS A 98 -5.73 -20.49 2.63
C CYS A 98 -7.11 -19.86 2.93
N PRO A 99 -8.22 -20.53 2.56
CA PRO A 99 -9.58 -19.98 2.73
C PRO A 99 -9.97 -19.63 4.18
N SER A 100 -9.39 -20.29 5.19
CA SER A 100 -9.67 -19.97 6.61
C SER A 100 -9.23 -18.56 7.01
N THR A 101 -8.35 -17.91 6.23
CA THR A 101 -7.99 -16.49 6.41
C THR A 101 -9.10 -15.52 6.00
N MET A 102 -10.17 -16.02 5.38
CA MET A 102 -11.29 -15.23 4.84
C MET A 102 -10.88 -14.24 3.73
N THR A 103 -9.78 -14.53 3.03
CA THR A 103 -9.26 -13.70 1.93
C THR A 103 -9.51 -14.30 0.53
N CYS A 104 -9.94 -15.56 0.45
CA CYS A 104 -10.22 -16.27 -0.79
C CYS A 104 -11.35 -17.30 -0.64
N MET A 105 -11.87 -17.79 -1.76
CA MET A 105 -12.94 -18.80 -1.80
C MET A 105 -12.40 -20.20 -1.50
N LYS A 106 -13.27 -21.09 -0.99
CA LYS A 106 -12.90 -22.51 -0.77
C LYS A 106 -12.39 -23.14 -2.06
N GLY A 107 -11.37 -24.00 -1.94
CA GLY A 107 -10.70 -24.63 -3.08
C GLY A 107 -9.70 -23.72 -3.81
N THR A 108 -9.43 -22.52 -3.28
CA THR A 108 -8.40 -21.62 -3.80
C THR A 108 -7.47 -21.13 -2.70
N TYR A 109 -6.33 -20.58 -3.09
CA TYR A 109 -5.40 -19.88 -2.22
C TYR A 109 -5.13 -18.49 -2.79
N LEU A 110 -4.95 -17.50 -1.91
CA LEU A 110 -4.50 -16.17 -2.28
C LEU A 110 -3.00 -16.06 -2.02
N VAL A 111 -2.22 -15.89 -3.08
CA VAL A 111 -0.76 -15.81 -2.99
C VAL A 111 -0.31 -14.38 -3.28
N HIS A 112 0.39 -13.78 -2.32
CA HIS A 112 1.01 -12.47 -2.45
C HIS A 112 2.52 -12.63 -2.67
N LEU A 113 3.04 -12.03 -3.73
CA LEU A 113 4.47 -11.89 -3.96
C LEU A 113 4.86 -10.43 -3.77
N THR A 114 5.95 -10.17 -3.04
CA THR A 114 6.46 -8.82 -2.80
C THR A 114 7.99 -8.77 -2.79
N CYS A 115 8.56 -7.78 -3.47
CA CYS A 115 9.98 -7.42 -3.37
C CYS A 115 10.19 -5.93 -3.65
N THR A 116 11.37 -5.41 -3.34
CA THR A 116 11.81 -4.10 -3.87
C THR A 116 11.92 -4.20 -5.39
N SER A 117 11.40 -3.22 -6.12
CA SER A 117 11.44 -3.25 -7.59
C SER A 117 12.84 -2.97 -8.13
N SER A 118 13.32 -3.83 -9.03
CA SER A 118 14.47 -3.54 -9.91
C SER A 118 14.04 -3.14 -11.31
N LYS A 119 12.91 -3.67 -11.80
CA LYS A 119 12.27 -3.35 -13.09
C LYS A 119 10.75 -3.24 -12.89
N THR A 120 9.94 -3.74 -13.82
CA THR A 120 8.49 -3.86 -13.63
C THR A 120 8.15 -4.97 -12.63
N ALA A 121 6.89 -5.07 -12.20
CA ALA A 121 6.47 -6.11 -11.26
C ALA A 121 6.40 -7.53 -11.88
N ARG A 122 6.39 -7.62 -13.22
CA ARG A 122 6.29 -8.88 -13.96
C ARG A 122 7.68 -9.48 -14.27
N GLU A 123 8.68 -8.63 -14.42
CA GLU A 123 10.06 -8.95 -14.80
C GLU A 123 10.95 -9.11 -13.57
#